data_AF-A0A8B8EAS0-F1
#
_entry.id   AF-A0A8B8EAS0-F1
#
_cell.length_a   1.000
_cell.length_b   1.000
_cell.length_c   1.000
_cell.angle_alpha   90.00
_cell.angle_beta   90.00
_cell.angle_gamma   90.00
#
_symmetry.space_group_name_H-M   'P 1'
#
loop_
_entity.id
_entity.type
_entity.pdbx_description
1 polymer ?
#
loop_
_entity_poly.entity_id
_entity_poly.type
_entity_poly.pdbx_seq_one_letter_code
_entity_poly.pdbx_strand_id
1 'polypeptide(L)'
;MSVIYDYLRAALVIVAFIAGKQNKKSAWSFDLLLTAWFGMGCYLFPKIVVAKIFGTTFNAALNLGVQNVGASFLSVAAFNYMCLKSRDETVIGSIALSKAMGFLPLLVSTLYTFIKNEKSVTHSGFCLLLTIFSAVWLMNVIVLMETRPVIGRREQKGVVSIVFRVLFLVLLLQGLGGLAFPSSIASFHNIKSTVPMTFLIQSVAAVLISKIFILWYAPCFIKREDRRNVFVSLLLFVVLFQLAIVNYCYQKKEGAMATVQHVAPTLLMMALPSVGCYLLSREDPLYTNTHYTRSKSN
;
A
#
# COMPACT_ATOMS: atom_id res chain seq x y z
N MET A 1 20.79 -21.66 -0.97
CA MET A 1 19.60 -22.14 -0.23
C MET A 1 18.84 -23.09 -1.14
N SER A 2 18.52 -24.30 -0.70
CA SER A 2 18.04 -25.38 -1.58
C SER A 2 16.62 -25.12 -2.11
N VAL A 3 16.41 -25.52 -3.37
CA VAL A 3 15.16 -25.48 -4.15
C VAL A 3 13.95 -26.02 -3.37
N ILE A 4 14.18 -26.98 -2.48
CA ILE A 4 13.18 -27.59 -1.59
C ILE A 4 12.48 -26.55 -0.71
N TYR A 5 13.22 -25.56 -0.18
CA TYR A 5 12.62 -24.52 0.67
C TYR A 5 11.71 -23.56 -0.11
N ASP A 6 11.97 -23.35 -1.39
CA ASP A 6 11.14 -22.47 -2.22
C ASP A 6 9.83 -23.17 -2.62
N TYR A 7 9.87 -24.49 -2.90
CA TYR A 7 8.64 -25.30 -3.06
C TYR A 7 7.83 -25.41 -1.77
N LEU A 8 8.48 -25.60 -0.62
CA LEU A 8 7.80 -25.67 0.67
C LEU A 8 7.11 -24.34 1.01
N ARG A 9 7.72 -23.20 0.67
CA ARG A 9 7.11 -21.86 0.83
C ARG A 9 5.91 -21.68 -0.10
N ALA A 10 6.01 -22.07 -1.37
CA ALA A 10 4.90 -22.00 -2.31
C ALA A 10 3.73 -22.90 -1.85
N ALA A 11 4.02 -24.13 -1.41
CA ALA A 11 3.05 -25.04 -0.85
C ALA A 11 2.39 -24.46 0.41
N LEU A 12 3.16 -23.84 1.32
CA LEU A 12 2.60 -23.17 2.51
C LEU A 12 1.66 -22.02 2.13
N VAL A 13 1.97 -21.22 1.11
CA VAL A 13 1.08 -20.16 0.64
C VAL A 13 -0.20 -20.74 0.02
N ILE A 14 -0.10 -21.84 -0.73
CA ILE A 14 -1.27 -22.52 -1.30
C ILE A 14 -2.14 -23.14 -0.21
N VAL A 15 -1.55 -23.84 0.76
CA VAL A 15 -2.26 -24.42 1.90
C VAL A 15 -2.93 -23.32 2.72
N ALA A 16 -2.22 -22.22 2.96
CA ALA A 16 -2.78 -21.10 3.70
C ALA A 16 -3.84 -20.34 2.88
N PHE A 17 -3.76 -20.34 1.55
CA PHE A 17 -4.84 -19.89 0.67
C PHE A 17 -6.08 -20.79 0.79
N ILE A 18 -5.92 -22.11 0.78
CA ILE A 18 -7.02 -23.06 0.95
C ILE A 18 -7.66 -22.91 2.35
N ALA A 19 -6.85 -22.74 3.40
CA ALA A 19 -7.32 -22.52 4.76
C ALA A 19 -8.00 -21.14 4.94
N GLY A 20 -7.52 -20.11 4.25
CA GLY A 20 -8.13 -18.77 4.26
C GLY A 20 -9.51 -18.76 3.61
N LYS A 21 -9.72 -19.57 2.56
CA LYS A 21 -11.01 -19.68 1.84
C LYS A 21 -12.14 -20.27 2.71
N GLN A 22 -11.82 -20.94 3.82
CA GLN A 22 -12.84 -21.63 4.63
C GLN A 22 -13.83 -20.68 5.32
N ASN A 23 -13.42 -19.44 5.63
CA ASN A 23 -14.29 -18.46 6.28
C ASN A 23 -13.78 -17.04 6.01
N LYS A 24 -14.69 -16.08 5.80
CA LYS A 24 -14.40 -14.63 5.70
C LYS A 24 -13.42 -14.13 6.77
N LYS A 25 -13.59 -14.55 8.04
CA LYS A 25 -12.68 -14.14 9.13
C LYS A 25 -11.26 -14.71 8.96
N SER A 26 -11.16 -15.93 8.45
CA SER A 26 -9.88 -16.59 8.15
C SER A 26 -9.18 -15.89 6.98
N ALA A 27 -9.91 -15.60 5.90
CA ALA A 27 -9.41 -14.85 4.74
C ALA A 27 -8.83 -13.48 5.15
N TRP A 28 -9.57 -12.72 5.96
CA TRP A 28 -9.13 -11.41 6.47
C TRP A 28 -7.88 -11.50 7.34
N SER A 29 -7.84 -12.47 8.26
CA SER A 29 -6.70 -12.65 9.16
C SER A 29 -5.47 -13.11 8.41
N PHE A 30 -5.63 -13.99 7.42
CA PHE A 30 -4.55 -14.47 6.57
C PHE A 30 -3.98 -13.36 5.69
N ASP A 31 -4.83 -12.60 5.01
CA ASP A 31 -4.43 -11.43 4.23
C ASP A 31 -3.68 -10.41 5.09
N LEU A 32 -4.15 -10.15 6.32
CA LEU A 32 -3.45 -9.29 7.28
C LEU A 32 -2.05 -9.84 7.61
N LEU A 33 -1.95 -11.12 8.00
CA LEU A 33 -0.69 -11.76 8.39
C LEU A 33 0.30 -11.76 7.24
N LEU A 34 -0.13 -12.10 6.03
CA LEU A 34 0.70 -12.17 4.84
C LEU A 34 1.21 -10.78 4.44
N THR A 35 0.31 -9.77 4.44
CA THR A 35 0.65 -8.37 4.15
C THR A 35 1.65 -7.83 5.18
N ALA A 36 1.43 -8.11 6.47
CA ALA A 36 2.30 -7.66 7.55
C ALA A 36 3.68 -8.37 7.50
N TRP A 37 3.70 -9.68 7.31
CA TRP A 37 4.92 -10.46 7.21
C TRP A 37 5.80 -10.01 6.05
N PHE A 38 5.20 -9.84 4.86
CA PHE A 38 5.92 -9.35 3.70
C PHE A 38 6.43 -7.90 3.91
N GLY A 39 5.57 -7.02 4.43
CA GLY A 39 5.93 -5.64 4.76
C GLY A 39 7.09 -5.53 5.75
N MET A 40 7.06 -6.33 6.83
CA MET A 40 8.16 -6.40 7.81
C MET A 40 9.45 -6.92 7.17
N GLY A 41 9.37 -7.96 6.34
CA GLY A 41 10.52 -8.51 5.64
C GLY A 41 11.20 -7.46 4.74
N CYS A 42 10.42 -6.74 3.95
CA CYS A 42 10.92 -5.64 3.12
C CYS A 42 11.50 -4.49 3.94
N TYR A 43 10.87 -4.11 5.06
CA TYR A 43 11.30 -2.95 5.83
C TYR A 43 12.57 -3.21 6.68
N LEU A 44 12.60 -4.35 7.37
CA LEU A 44 13.69 -4.69 8.30
C LEU A 44 14.88 -5.35 7.60
N PHE A 45 14.64 -6.10 6.53
CA PHE A 45 15.67 -6.87 5.84
C PHE A 45 15.76 -6.57 4.33
N PRO A 46 15.83 -5.29 3.92
CA PRO A 46 15.81 -4.91 2.51
C PRO A 46 16.97 -5.53 1.72
N LYS A 47 18.15 -5.69 2.35
CA LYS A 47 19.33 -6.36 1.77
C LYS A 47 19.05 -7.78 1.32
N ILE A 48 18.41 -8.57 2.19
CA ILE A 48 18.09 -9.97 1.94
C ILE A 48 17.06 -10.08 0.82
N VAL A 49 16.07 -9.18 0.85
CA VAL A 49 15.01 -9.11 -0.15
C VAL A 49 15.57 -8.75 -1.53
N VAL A 50 16.44 -7.74 -1.65
CA VAL A 50 17.10 -7.38 -2.91
C VAL A 50 17.91 -8.54 -3.47
N ALA A 51 18.77 -9.15 -2.64
CA ALA A 51 19.60 -10.27 -3.07
C ALA A 51 18.76 -11.48 -3.53
N LYS A 52 17.65 -11.75 -2.83
CA LYS A 52 16.75 -12.88 -3.14
C LYS A 52 15.83 -12.63 -4.35
N ILE A 53 15.61 -11.39 -4.78
CA ILE A 53 14.71 -11.04 -5.90
C ILE A 53 15.48 -10.69 -7.17
N PHE A 54 16.57 -9.92 -7.04
CA PHE A 54 17.32 -9.40 -8.18
C PHE A 54 18.68 -10.08 -8.36
N GLY A 55 19.11 -10.93 -7.43
CA GLY A 55 20.40 -11.63 -7.54
C GLY A 55 21.61 -10.70 -7.59
N THR A 56 21.43 -9.42 -7.24
CA THR A 56 22.44 -8.37 -7.37
C THR A 56 22.97 -7.93 -6.01
N THR A 57 24.19 -7.39 -6.03
CA THR A 57 24.81 -6.77 -4.88
C THR A 57 24.17 -5.42 -4.55
N PHE A 58 24.18 -5.15 -3.26
CA PHE A 58 23.57 -4.01 -2.58
C PHE A 58 23.94 -2.63 -3.13
N ASN A 59 22.93 -1.74 -3.25
CA ASN A 59 23.11 -0.29 -3.28
C ASN A 59 22.06 0.37 -2.36
N ALA A 60 22.45 1.42 -1.63
CA ALA A 60 21.60 2.18 -0.72
C ALA A 60 20.26 2.61 -1.36
N ALA A 61 20.25 2.95 -2.66
CA ALA A 61 19.03 3.36 -3.37
C ALA A 61 18.02 2.21 -3.54
N LEU A 62 18.49 0.98 -3.84
CA LEU A 62 17.61 -0.20 -3.92
C LEU A 62 17.04 -0.54 -2.55
N ASN A 63 17.85 -0.32 -1.52
CA ASN A 63 17.49 -0.51 -0.14
C ASN A 63 16.33 0.39 0.28
N LEU A 64 16.46 1.68 -0.02
CA LEU A 64 15.40 2.67 0.16
C LEU A 64 14.13 2.25 -0.58
N GLY A 65 14.25 1.85 -1.85
CA GLY A 65 13.11 1.39 -2.65
C GLY A 65 12.37 0.21 -2.02
N VAL A 66 13.09 -0.80 -1.53
CA VAL A 66 12.49 -1.96 -0.84
C VAL A 66 11.86 -1.58 0.49
N GLN A 67 12.50 -0.70 1.27
CA GLN A 67 11.91 -0.19 2.52
C GLN A 67 10.65 0.62 2.26
N ASN A 68 10.59 1.41 1.19
CA ASN A 68 9.39 2.15 0.81
C ASN A 68 8.23 1.22 0.42
N VAL A 69 8.52 0.10 -0.27
CA VAL A 69 7.53 -0.96 -0.49
C VAL A 69 7.08 -1.55 0.85
N GLY A 70 8.02 -1.89 1.74
CA GLY A 70 7.71 -2.43 3.08
C GLY A 70 6.82 -1.50 3.91
N ALA A 71 7.14 -0.22 3.98
CA ALA A 71 6.36 0.82 4.66
C ALA A 71 4.93 0.89 4.10
N SER A 72 4.79 0.78 2.78
CA SER A 72 3.49 0.77 2.11
C SER A 72 2.65 -0.43 2.54
N PHE A 73 3.21 -1.64 2.51
CA PHE A 73 2.54 -2.86 2.97
C PHE A 73 2.17 -2.81 4.45
N LEU A 74 3.07 -2.35 5.32
CA LEU A 74 2.81 -2.22 6.76
C LEU A 74 1.67 -1.25 7.06
N SER A 75 1.58 -0.14 6.32
CA SER A 75 0.46 0.79 6.51
C SER A 75 -0.89 0.19 6.11
N VAL A 76 -0.93 -0.60 5.04
CA VAL A 76 -2.13 -1.33 4.59
C VAL A 76 -2.52 -2.39 5.62
N ALA A 77 -1.54 -3.13 6.17
CA ALA A 77 -1.77 -4.09 7.23
C ALA A 77 -2.31 -3.42 8.51
N ALA A 78 -1.72 -2.29 8.93
CA ALA A 78 -2.18 -1.54 10.09
C ALA A 78 -3.63 -1.06 9.91
N PHE A 79 -3.99 -0.57 8.72
CA PHE A 79 -5.37 -0.17 8.44
C PHE A 79 -6.33 -1.35 8.54
N ASN A 80 -5.99 -2.46 7.89
CA ASN A 80 -6.80 -3.68 7.93
C ASN A 80 -7.00 -4.19 9.37
N TYR A 81 -5.94 -4.14 10.19
CA TYR A 81 -6.00 -4.51 11.61
C TYR A 81 -6.90 -3.58 12.42
N MET A 82 -6.75 -2.25 12.26
CA MET A 82 -7.54 -1.26 13.00
C MET A 82 -9.04 -1.31 12.64
N CYS A 83 -9.35 -1.65 11.40
CA CYS A 83 -10.73 -1.79 10.92
C CYS A 83 -11.28 -3.22 10.99
N LEU A 84 -10.54 -4.18 11.56
CA LEU A 84 -10.91 -5.60 11.60
C LEU A 84 -12.20 -5.88 12.39
N LYS A 85 -12.52 -5.01 13.36
CA LYS A 85 -13.75 -5.07 14.16
C LYS A 85 -14.89 -4.22 13.58
N SER A 86 -14.67 -3.49 12.49
CA SER A 86 -15.72 -2.68 11.89
C SER A 86 -16.80 -3.57 11.29
N ARG A 87 -18.06 -3.17 11.50
CA ARG A 87 -19.24 -3.81 10.91
C ARG A 87 -19.82 -3.00 9.75
N ASP A 88 -19.16 -1.91 9.37
CA ASP A 88 -19.58 -1.07 8.26
C ASP A 88 -19.20 -1.72 6.93
N GLU A 89 -20.22 -2.07 6.13
CA GLU A 89 -20.04 -2.66 4.80
C GLU A 89 -19.22 -1.76 3.88
N THR A 90 -19.29 -0.44 4.06
CA THR A 90 -18.51 0.52 3.26
C THR A 90 -17.03 0.43 3.61
N VAL A 91 -16.69 0.24 4.89
CA VAL A 91 -15.30 0.03 5.33
C VAL A 91 -14.77 -1.28 4.77
N ILE A 92 -15.51 -2.37 4.97
CA ILE A 92 -15.15 -3.73 4.50
C ILE A 92 -14.96 -3.72 2.98
N GLY A 93 -15.91 -3.15 2.25
CA GLY A 93 -15.86 -3.06 0.79
C GLY A 93 -14.74 -2.17 0.29
N SER A 94 -14.50 -1.03 0.95
CA SER A 94 -13.40 -0.13 0.56
C SER A 94 -12.03 -0.78 0.73
N ILE A 95 -11.80 -1.56 1.80
CA ILE A 95 -10.54 -2.31 2.04
C ILE A 95 -10.35 -3.38 0.98
N ALA A 96 -11.38 -4.21 0.76
CA ALA A 96 -11.27 -5.31 -0.19
C ALA A 96 -11.11 -4.81 -1.62
N LEU A 97 -11.84 -3.77 -2.02
CA LEU A 97 -11.71 -3.11 -3.33
C LEU A 97 -10.34 -2.45 -3.50
N SER A 98 -9.89 -1.74 -2.47
CA SER A 98 -8.56 -1.12 -2.41
C SER A 98 -7.45 -2.13 -2.71
N LYS A 99 -7.48 -3.28 -2.02
CA LYS A 99 -6.48 -4.33 -2.21
C LYS A 99 -6.63 -5.03 -3.55
N ALA A 100 -7.85 -5.37 -3.98
CA ALA A 100 -8.07 -6.01 -5.28
C ALA A 100 -7.60 -5.11 -6.44
N MET A 101 -7.97 -3.83 -6.44
CA MET A 101 -7.63 -2.91 -7.53
C MET A 101 -6.18 -2.43 -7.47
N GLY A 102 -5.62 -2.20 -6.28
CA GLY A 102 -4.25 -1.72 -6.13
C GLY A 102 -3.18 -2.79 -6.31
N PHE A 103 -3.46 -4.04 -5.96
CA PHE A 103 -2.51 -5.14 -6.12
C PHE A 103 -2.52 -5.71 -7.55
N LEU A 104 -3.55 -5.43 -8.36
CA LEU A 104 -3.58 -5.84 -9.76
C LEU A 104 -2.44 -5.20 -10.59
N PRO A 105 -2.22 -3.87 -10.56
CA PRO A 105 -1.04 -3.27 -11.20
C PRO A 105 0.29 -3.82 -10.68
N LEU A 106 0.37 -4.17 -9.38
CA LEU A 106 1.57 -4.76 -8.79
C LEU A 106 1.85 -6.16 -9.37
N LEU A 107 0.81 -6.98 -9.53
CA LEU A 107 0.89 -8.29 -10.18
C LEU A 107 1.34 -8.16 -11.63
N VAL A 108 0.72 -7.25 -12.39
CA VAL A 108 1.05 -6.99 -13.79
C VAL A 108 2.50 -6.51 -13.93
N SER A 109 2.95 -5.57 -13.10
CA SER A 109 4.33 -5.08 -13.09
C SER A 109 5.33 -6.19 -12.75
N THR A 110 4.98 -7.08 -11.81
CA THR A 110 5.81 -8.24 -11.44
C THR A 110 5.95 -9.23 -12.60
N LEU A 111 4.84 -9.59 -13.25
CA LEU A 111 4.82 -10.45 -14.43
C LEU A 111 5.61 -9.84 -15.60
N TYR A 112 5.37 -8.57 -15.90
CA TYR A 112 6.05 -7.85 -16.96
C TYR A 112 7.56 -7.82 -16.74
N THR A 113 7.99 -7.53 -15.52
CA THR A 113 9.41 -7.47 -15.16
C THR A 113 10.08 -8.83 -15.30
N PHE A 114 9.38 -9.89 -14.87
CA PHE A 114 9.86 -11.27 -14.99
C PHE A 114 10.03 -11.68 -16.46
N ILE A 115 9.01 -11.45 -17.30
CA ILE A 115 9.02 -11.84 -18.73
C ILE A 115 10.07 -11.04 -19.52
N LYS A 116 10.14 -9.72 -19.31
CA LYS A 116 10.97 -8.85 -20.14
C LYS A 116 12.44 -8.81 -19.70
N ASN A 117 12.72 -9.04 -18.42
CA ASN A 117 14.05 -8.85 -17.85
C ASN A 117 14.54 -10.08 -17.08
N GLU A 118 14.24 -11.28 -17.59
CA GLU A 118 14.56 -12.57 -16.96
C GLU A 118 16.02 -12.67 -16.48
N LYS A 119 16.98 -12.13 -17.25
CA LYS A 119 18.41 -12.14 -16.89
C LYS A 119 18.79 -11.27 -15.69
N SER A 120 17.94 -10.30 -15.33
CA SER A 120 18.18 -9.35 -14.23
C SER A 120 17.46 -9.74 -12.94
N VAL A 121 16.77 -10.88 -12.94
CA VAL A 121 15.91 -11.31 -11.85
C VAL A 121 16.16 -12.76 -11.49
N THR A 122 16.00 -13.09 -10.21
CA THR A 122 16.07 -14.49 -9.78
C THR A 122 14.70 -15.14 -9.92
N HIS A 123 14.64 -16.28 -10.62
CA HIS A 123 13.40 -17.01 -10.86
C HIS A 123 12.66 -17.34 -9.55
N SER A 124 13.35 -17.89 -8.55
CA SER A 124 12.72 -18.26 -7.28
C SER A 124 12.18 -17.06 -6.49
N GLY A 125 12.90 -15.94 -6.50
CA GLY A 125 12.46 -14.70 -5.85
C GLY A 125 11.19 -14.12 -6.49
N PHE A 126 11.13 -14.07 -7.82
CA PHE A 126 9.96 -13.56 -8.53
C PHE A 126 8.76 -14.50 -8.46
N CYS A 127 8.96 -15.82 -8.49
CA CYS A 127 7.88 -16.77 -8.22
C CYS A 127 7.29 -16.56 -6.83
N LEU A 128 8.13 -16.36 -5.80
CA LEU A 128 7.66 -16.08 -4.44
C LEU A 128 6.80 -14.80 -4.38
N LEU A 129 7.26 -13.71 -5.03
CA LEU A 129 6.48 -12.46 -5.11
C LEU A 129 5.13 -12.70 -5.80
N LEU A 130 5.15 -13.37 -6.95
CA LEU A 130 3.95 -13.68 -7.72
C LEU A 130 2.94 -14.46 -6.85
N THR A 131 3.40 -15.50 -6.15
CA THR A 131 2.54 -16.31 -5.29
C THR A 131 1.94 -15.50 -4.14
N ILE A 132 2.75 -14.66 -3.47
CA ILE A 132 2.27 -13.79 -2.36
C ILE A 132 1.23 -12.80 -2.88
N PHE A 133 1.54 -12.05 -3.95
CA PHE A 133 0.64 -11.03 -4.48
C PHE A 133 -0.64 -11.65 -5.05
N SER A 134 -0.55 -12.83 -5.67
CA SER A 134 -1.72 -13.54 -6.20
C SER A 134 -2.62 -14.02 -5.07
N ALA A 135 -2.03 -14.55 -4.00
CA ALA A 135 -2.79 -14.99 -2.82
C ALA A 135 -3.51 -13.82 -2.14
N VAL A 136 -2.81 -12.69 -1.91
CA VAL A 136 -3.42 -11.47 -1.36
C VAL A 136 -4.54 -10.97 -2.26
N TRP A 137 -4.30 -10.88 -3.56
CA TRP A 137 -5.27 -10.38 -4.53
C TRP A 137 -6.52 -11.27 -4.59
N LEU A 138 -6.35 -12.58 -4.77
CA LEU A 138 -7.45 -13.54 -4.85
C LEU A 138 -8.30 -13.54 -3.58
N MET A 139 -7.69 -13.46 -2.40
CA MET A 139 -8.41 -13.40 -1.12
C MET A 139 -9.35 -12.19 -1.07
N ASN A 140 -8.87 -11.02 -1.50
CA ASN A 140 -9.68 -9.81 -1.50
C ASN A 140 -10.78 -9.82 -2.57
N VAL A 141 -10.53 -10.45 -3.73
CA VAL A 141 -11.57 -10.68 -4.75
C VAL A 141 -12.66 -11.62 -4.24
N ILE A 142 -12.29 -12.73 -3.59
CA ILE A 142 -13.25 -13.67 -2.99
C ILE A 142 -14.11 -12.96 -1.95
N VAL A 143 -13.48 -12.17 -1.06
CA VAL A 143 -14.21 -11.37 -0.06
C VAL A 143 -15.22 -10.45 -0.74
N LEU A 144 -14.87 -9.76 -1.83
CA LEU A 144 -15.82 -8.92 -2.56
C LEU A 144 -16.98 -9.71 -3.16
N MET A 145 -16.70 -10.87 -3.76
CA MET A 145 -17.71 -11.70 -4.40
C MET A 145 -18.70 -12.31 -3.39
N GLU A 146 -18.20 -12.75 -2.24
CA GLU A 146 -19.01 -13.37 -1.18
C GLU A 146 -19.79 -12.34 -0.36
N THR A 147 -19.17 -11.19 -0.04
CA THR A 147 -19.79 -10.21 0.84
C THR A 147 -20.66 -9.20 0.12
N ARG A 148 -20.46 -9.02 -1.20
CA ARG A 148 -21.16 -8.04 -2.06
C ARG A 148 -21.45 -6.72 -1.32
N PRO A 149 -20.40 -6.09 -0.76
CA PRO A 149 -20.57 -4.99 0.17
C PRO A 149 -21.19 -3.81 -0.55
N VAL A 150 -22.19 -3.17 0.05
CA VAL A 150 -22.79 -2.00 -0.58
C VAL A 150 -22.04 -0.74 -0.18
N ILE A 151 -21.16 -0.30 -1.07
CA ILE A 151 -20.23 0.81 -0.83
C ILE A 151 -20.91 2.15 -1.19
N GLY A 152 -20.74 3.17 -0.35
CA GLY A 152 -21.06 4.56 -0.71
C GLY A 152 -22.54 4.94 -0.64
N ARG A 153 -23.38 4.15 0.03
CA ARG A 153 -24.82 4.45 0.23
C ARG A 153 -25.11 5.72 1.03
N ARG A 154 -24.14 6.18 1.82
CA ARG A 154 -24.25 7.36 2.68
C ARG A 154 -23.04 8.22 2.42
N GLU A 155 -23.25 9.42 1.92
CA GLU A 155 -22.16 10.36 1.70
C GLU A 155 -22.27 11.53 2.68
N GLN A 156 -21.20 11.78 3.43
CA GLN A 156 -21.07 12.99 4.23
C GLN A 156 -20.63 14.13 3.32
N LYS A 157 -21.52 15.09 3.01
CA LYS A 157 -21.17 16.30 2.24
C LYS A 157 -20.47 17.35 3.12
N GLY A 158 -19.67 18.21 2.49
CA GLY A 158 -18.97 19.32 3.15
C GLY A 158 -17.45 19.30 2.94
N VAL A 159 -16.75 20.12 3.72
CA VAL A 159 -15.29 20.32 3.63
C VAL A 159 -14.53 18.99 3.77
N VAL A 160 -15.00 18.10 4.67
CA VAL A 160 -14.40 16.78 4.88
C VAL A 160 -14.35 15.95 3.59
N SER A 161 -15.46 15.85 2.86
CA SER A 161 -15.51 15.09 1.60
C SER A 161 -14.64 15.71 0.53
N ILE A 162 -14.59 17.05 0.45
CA ILE A 162 -13.71 17.75 -0.49
C ILE A 162 -12.24 17.42 -0.23
N VAL A 163 -11.79 17.46 1.03
CA VAL A 163 -10.40 17.15 1.39
C VAL A 163 -10.02 15.72 1.02
N PHE A 164 -10.86 14.73 1.35
CA PHE A 164 -10.62 13.33 0.98
C PHE A 164 -10.58 13.12 -0.54
N ARG A 165 -11.42 13.83 -1.31
CA ARG A 165 -11.44 13.79 -2.78
C ARG A 165 -10.22 14.46 -3.42
N VAL A 166 -9.78 15.61 -2.90
CA VAL A 166 -8.53 16.26 -3.35
C VAL A 166 -7.34 15.36 -3.04
N LEU A 167 -7.32 14.76 -1.85
CA LEU A 167 -6.27 13.83 -1.47
C LEU A 167 -6.23 12.59 -2.38
N PHE A 168 -7.40 12.01 -2.64
CA PHE A 168 -7.57 10.96 -3.64
C PHE A 168 -6.94 11.35 -4.98
N LEU A 169 -7.23 12.56 -5.48
CA LEU A 169 -6.77 13.01 -6.79
C LEU A 169 -5.24 13.16 -6.83
N VAL A 170 -4.64 13.73 -5.78
CA VAL A 170 -3.18 13.88 -5.68
C VAL A 170 -2.49 12.51 -5.68
N LEU A 171 -2.97 11.58 -4.86
CA LEU A 171 -2.40 10.23 -4.79
C LEU A 171 -2.64 9.43 -6.07
N LEU A 172 -3.76 9.64 -6.75
CA LEU A 172 -4.05 9.04 -8.06
C LEU A 172 -3.06 9.51 -9.11
N LEU A 173 -2.83 10.82 -9.21
CA LEU A 173 -1.88 11.37 -10.17
C LEU A 173 -0.45 10.91 -9.88
N GLN A 174 -0.05 10.85 -8.60
CA GLN A 174 1.25 10.33 -8.20
C GLN A 174 1.39 8.84 -8.53
N GLY A 175 0.38 8.02 -8.23
CA GLY A 175 0.38 6.60 -8.53
C GLY A 175 0.43 6.32 -10.03
N LEU A 176 -0.37 7.03 -10.83
CA LEU A 176 -0.35 6.91 -12.29
C LEU A 176 0.98 7.38 -12.88
N GLY A 177 1.53 8.50 -12.41
CA GLY A 177 2.85 8.98 -12.81
C GLY A 177 3.95 7.97 -12.47
N GLY A 178 3.89 7.36 -11.28
CA GLY A 178 4.79 6.30 -10.81
C GLY A 178 4.78 5.05 -11.69
N LEU A 179 3.60 4.66 -12.16
CA LEU A 179 3.44 3.50 -13.06
C LEU A 179 3.88 3.81 -14.50
N ALA A 180 3.49 4.97 -15.02
CA ALA A 180 3.71 5.35 -16.43
C ALA A 180 5.14 5.83 -16.71
N PHE A 181 5.73 6.60 -15.77
CA PHE A 181 7.03 7.27 -15.97
C PHE A 181 8.05 6.98 -14.86
N PRO A 182 8.32 5.72 -14.51
CA PRO A 182 9.22 5.37 -13.42
C PRO A 182 10.67 5.84 -13.65
N SER A 183 11.13 5.86 -14.90
CA SER A 183 12.47 6.36 -15.27
C SER A 183 12.62 7.86 -15.04
N SER A 184 11.59 8.64 -15.39
CA SER A 184 11.56 10.10 -15.16
C SER A 184 11.59 10.41 -13.66
N ILE A 185 10.89 9.63 -12.84
CA ILE A 185 10.89 9.78 -11.38
C ILE A 185 12.25 9.40 -10.79
N ALA A 186 12.88 8.34 -11.28
CA ALA A 186 14.25 7.99 -10.86
C ALA A 186 15.23 9.13 -11.20
N SER A 187 15.12 9.71 -12.40
CA SER A 187 15.93 10.85 -12.85
C SER A 187 15.71 12.09 -11.99
N PHE A 188 14.45 12.40 -11.64
CA PHE A 188 14.10 13.51 -10.75
C PHE A 188 14.78 13.40 -9.38
N HIS A 189 15.00 12.18 -8.90
CA HIS A 189 15.71 11.92 -7.64
C HIS A 189 17.22 11.71 -7.81
N ASN A 190 17.79 11.98 -8.99
CA ASN A 190 19.20 11.72 -9.31
C ASN A 190 19.61 10.25 -9.09
N ILE A 191 18.68 9.31 -9.26
CA ILE A 191 18.91 7.88 -9.13
C ILE A 191 19.00 7.26 -10.51
N LYS A 192 20.03 6.43 -10.74
CA LYS A 192 20.17 5.68 -11.99
C LYS A 192 18.96 4.75 -12.18
N SER A 193 18.24 4.94 -13.29
CA SER A 193 17.09 4.12 -13.67
C SER A 193 17.52 2.71 -14.12
N THR A 194 17.76 1.81 -13.17
CA THR A 194 18.00 0.38 -13.42
C THR A 194 16.69 -0.41 -13.39
N VAL A 195 16.65 -1.61 -13.98
CA VAL A 195 15.47 -2.49 -13.97
C VAL A 195 14.90 -2.68 -12.55
N PRO A 196 15.72 -3.00 -11.52
CA PRO A 196 15.21 -3.13 -10.15
C PRO A 196 14.63 -1.82 -9.61
N MET A 197 15.25 -0.68 -9.91
CA MET A 197 14.75 0.61 -9.43
C MET A 197 13.40 0.97 -10.08
N THR A 198 13.29 0.75 -11.38
CA THR A 198 12.04 0.92 -12.13
C THR A 198 10.91 0.08 -11.54
N PHE A 199 11.18 -1.20 -11.26
CA PHE A 199 10.20 -2.08 -10.62
C PHE A 199 9.81 -1.62 -9.21
N LEU A 200 10.76 -1.15 -8.40
CA LEU A 200 10.47 -0.66 -7.06
C LEU A 200 9.63 0.62 -7.08
N ILE A 201 9.90 1.55 -8.00
CA ILE A 201 9.06 2.75 -8.18
C ILE A 201 7.63 2.36 -8.57
N GLN A 202 7.49 1.45 -9.54
CA GLN A 202 6.17 0.93 -9.93
C GLN A 202 5.47 0.20 -8.78
N SER A 203 6.22 -0.52 -7.95
CA SER A 203 5.67 -1.23 -6.79
C SER A 203 5.13 -0.27 -5.74
N VAL A 204 5.89 0.77 -5.39
CA VAL A 204 5.41 1.84 -4.48
C VAL A 204 4.16 2.51 -5.08
N ALA A 205 4.17 2.82 -6.37
CA ALA A 205 3.05 3.45 -7.07
C ALA A 205 1.78 2.59 -7.06
N ALA A 206 1.90 1.28 -7.31
CA ALA A 206 0.79 0.34 -7.25
C ALA A 206 0.18 0.25 -5.84
N VAL A 207 1.03 0.20 -4.81
CA VAL A 207 0.53 0.17 -3.42
C VAL A 207 -0.06 1.52 -3.00
N LEU A 208 0.42 2.65 -3.53
CA LEU A 208 -0.25 3.95 -3.35
C LEU A 208 -1.65 3.93 -3.95
N ILE A 209 -1.81 3.37 -5.16
CA ILE A 209 -3.13 3.24 -5.81
C ILE A 209 -4.09 2.40 -4.98
N SER A 210 -3.60 1.39 -4.25
CA SER A 210 -4.47 0.63 -3.35
C SER A 210 -5.20 1.55 -2.36
N LYS A 211 -4.51 2.55 -1.78
CA LYS A 211 -5.07 3.41 -0.72
C LYS A 211 -6.16 4.38 -1.20
N ILE A 212 -6.20 4.64 -2.50
CA ILE A 212 -7.06 5.64 -3.12
C ILE A 212 -8.55 5.32 -2.88
N PHE A 213 -8.96 4.06 -3.01
CA PHE A 213 -10.35 3.67 -2.79
C PHE A 213 -10.80 3.86 -1.33
N ILE A 214 -9.91 3.60 -0.37
CA ILE A 214 -10.18 3.85 1.05
C ILE A 214 -10.43 5.33 1.28
N LEU A 215 -9.61 6.20 0.69
CA LEU A 215 -9.74 7.65 0.81
C LEU A 215 -11.01 8.18 0.16
N TRP A 216 -11.37 7.67 -1.01
CA TRP A 216 -12.60 8.03 -1.70
C TRP A 216 -13.84 7.74 -0.86
N TYR A 217 -13.87 6.58 -0.19
CA TYR A 217 -15.01 6.13 0.60
C TYR A 217 -14.93 6.48 2.09
N ALA A 218 -13.81 7.03 2.58
CA ALA A 218 -13.66 7.43 3.98
C ALA A 218 -14.76 8.40 4.47
N PRO A 219 -15.23 9.38 3.69
CA PRO A 219 -16.36 10.23 4.06
C PRO A 219 -17.68 9.46 4.24
N CYS A 220 -17.78 8.25 3.68
CA CYS A 220 -18.97 7.42 3.76
C CYS A 220 -18.98 6.49 4.98
N PHE A 221 -17.87 6.42 5.72
CA PHE A 221 -17.76 5.57 6.92
C PHE A 221 -18.66 6.09 8.02
N ILE A 222 -19.42 5.20 8.66
CA ILE A 222 -20.40 5.57 9.69
C ILE A 222 -19.69 6.02 10.97
N LYS A 223 -18.69 5.25 11.41
CA LYS A 223 -17.99 5.50 12.68
C LYS A 223 -16.86 6.51 12.51
N ARG A 224 -16.81 7.49 13.41
CA ARG A 224 -15.67 8.43 13.53
C ARG A 224 -14.36 7.71 13.78
N GLU A 225 -14.39 6.61 14.52
CA GLU A 225 -13.23 5.75 14.79
C GLU A 225 -12.62 5.18 13.51
N ASP A 226 -13.43 4.70 12.57
CA ASP A 226 -12.95 4.15 11.30
C ASP A 226 -12.27 5.24 10.44
N ARG A 227 -12.82 6.46 10.43
CA ARG A 227 -12.19 7.62 9.78
C ARG A 227 -10.87 8.00 10.45
N ARG A 228 -10.80 7.96 11.79
CA ARG A 228 -9.56 8.20 12.55
C ARG A 228 -8.51 7.12 12.24
N ASN A 229 -8.92 5.87 12.07
CA ASN A 229 -8.03 4.76 11.74
C ASN A 229 -7.41 4.92 10.34
N VAL A 230 -8.13 5.48 9.36
CA VAL A 230 -7.56 5.87 8.06
C VAL A 230 -6.42 6.88 8.28
N PHE A 231 -6.66 7.92 9.07
CA PHE A 231 -5.65 8.94 9.37
C PHE A 231 -4.41 8.34 10.06
N VAL A 232 -4.59 7.50 11.08
CA VAL A 232 -3.47 6.88 11.79
C VAL A 232 -2.65 5.97 10.86
N SER A 233 -3.30 5.23 9.97
CA SER A 233 -2.59 4.43 8.96
C SER A 233 -1.77 5.28 7.98
N LEU A 234 -2.32 6.42 7.53
CA LEU A 234 -1.59 7.37 6.69
C LEU A 234 -0.39 7.96 7.44
N LEU A 235 -0.56 8.34 8.71
CA LEU A 235 0.52 8.89 9.53
C LEU A 235 1.63 7.85 9.74
N LEU A 236 1.27 6.59 10.01
CA LEU A 236 2.24 5.49 10.09
C LEU A 236 3.01 5.34 8.78
N PHE A 237 2.32 5.41 7.63
CA PHE A 237 2.98 5.37 6.33
C PHE A 237 3.99 6.52 6.16
N VAL A 238 3.60 7.75 6.49
CA VAL A 238 4.50 8.91 6.43
C VAL A 238 5.73 8.69 7.29
N VAL A 239 5.54 8.30 8.55
CA VAL A 239 6.66 8.08 9.50
C VAL A 239 7.62 7.02 8.99
N LEU A 240 7.12 5.85 8.57
CA LEU A 240 7.97 4.76 8.09
C LEU A 240 8.71 5.13 6.79
N PHE A 241 8.05 5.87 5.89
CA PHE A 241 8.66 6.34 4.65
C PHE A 241 9.77 7.36 4.93
N GLN A 242 9.53 8.31 5.83
CA GLN A 242 10.53 9.31 6.22
C GLN A 242 11.72 8.68 6.94
N LEU A 243 11.49 7.73 7.83
CA LEU A 243 12.56 6.98 8.49
C LEU A 243 13.43 6.22 7.48
N ALA A 244 12.84 5.67 6.41
CA ALA A 244 13.60 5.01 5.35
C ALA A 244 14.52 6.02 4.60
N ILE A 245 14.01 7.22 4.29
CA ILE A 245 14.79 8.29 3.66
C ILE A 245 15.94 8.74 4.57
N VAL A 246 15.66 9.00 5.86
CA VAL A 246 16.69 9.42 6.82
C VAL A 246 17.78 8.34 6.95
N ASN A 247 17.39 7.07 7.00
CA ASN A 247 18.35 5.95 7.04
C ASN A 247 19.18 5.87 5.75
N TYR A 248 18.58 6.15 4.59
CA TYR A 248 19.31 6.25 3.32
C TYR A 248 20.36 7.37 3.35
N CYS A 249 19.97 8.59 3.75
CA CYS A 249 20.89 9.73 3.86
C CYS A 249 22.02 9.45 4.85
N TYR A 250 21.70 8.83 5.99
CA TYR A 250 22.69 8.38 6.98
C TYR A 250 23.68 7.36 6.40
N GLN A 251 23.20 6.36 5.66
CA GLN A 251 24.05 5.36 5.00
C GLN A 251 24.96 5.98 3.92
N LYS A 252 24.48 7.01 3.24
CA LYS A 252 25.23 7.79 2.24
C LYS A 252 26.18 8.82 2.85
N LYS A 253 26.12 9.03 4.18
CA LYS A 253 26.83 10.11 4.89
C LYS A 253 26.53 11.49 4.30
N GLU A 254 25.29 11.70 3.86
CA GLU A 254 24.84 12.99 3.36
C GLU A 254 24.77 14.03 4.49
N GLY A 255 25.11 15.28 4.19
CA GLY A 255 25.00 16.37 5.13
C GLY A 255 23.54 16.67 5.51
N ALA A 256 23.35 17.41 6.61
CA ALA A 256 22.02 17.76 7.11
C ALA A 256 21.17 18.49 6.05
N MET A 257 21.77 19.40 5.27
CA MET A 257 21.07 20.16 4.24
C MET A 257 20.57 19.27 3.09
N ALA A 258 21.37 18.30 2.65
CA ALA A 258 20.96 17.32 1.64
C ALA A 258 19.84 16.40 2.16
N THR A 259 19.92 15.97 3.43
CA THR A 259 18.87 15.19 4.08
C THR A 259 17.54 15.97 4.11
N VAL A 260 17.57 17.26 4.46
CA VAL A 260 16.38 18.12 4.45
C VAL A 260 15.81 18.27 3.03
N GLN A 261 16.66 18.36 2.00
CA GLN A 261 16.21 18.42 0.60
C GLN A 261 15.50 17.13 0.15
N HIS A 262 15.84 15.97 0.70
CA HIS A 262 15.14 14.71 0.43
C HIS A 262 13.84 14.56 1.27
N VAL A 263 13.88 14.97 2.54
CA VAL A 263 12.78 14.81 3.50
C VAL A 263 11.69 15.85 3.30
N ALA A 264 12.03 17.13 3.12
CA ALA A 264 11.04 18.21 3.13
C ALA A 264 9.99 18.11 2.00
N PRO A 265 10.35 17.83 0.73
CA PRO A 265 9.36 17.70 -0.34
C PRO A 265 8.44 16.48 -0.15
N THR A 266 9.02 15.35 0.27
CA THR A 266 8.26 14.12 0.50
C THR A 266 7.38 14.23 1.74
N LEU A 267 7.84 14.90 2.80
CA LEU A 267 7.08 15.15 4.00
C LEU A 267 5.92 16.10 3.71
N LEU A 268 6.16 17.20 2.99
CA LEU A 268 5.09 18.15 2.64
C LEU A 268 3.98 17.44 1.84
N MET A 269 4.35 16.63 0.85
CA MET A 269 3.40 15.90 0.02
C MET A 269 2.61 14.82 0.78
N MET A 270 3.19 14.23 1.82
CA MET A 270 2.58 13.12 2.58
C MET A 270 1.88 13.60 3.87
N ALA A 271 2.34 14.69 4.47
CA ALA A 271 1.84 15.23 5.74
C ALA A 271 0.68 16.21 5.57
N LEU A 272 0.64 17.04 4.52
CA LEU A 272 -0.55 17.89 4.23
C LEU A 272 -1.87 17.10 4.24
N PRO A 273 -1.94 15.94 3.55
CA PRO A 273 -3.06 15.01 3.63
C PRO A 273 -3.49 14.65 5.06
N SER A 274 -2.49 14.32 5.87
CA SER A 274 -2.66 13.82 7.22
C SER A 274 -3.14 14.96 8.14
N VAL A 275 -2.56 16.16 8.04
CA VAL A 275 -2.97 17.34 8.82
C VAL A 275 -4.42 17.74 8.50
N GLY A 276 -4.81 17.72 7.22
CA GLY A 276 -6.21 17.95 6.81
C GLY A 276 -7.17 16.92 7.43
N CYS A 277 -6.83 15.64 7.38
CA CYS A 277 -7.62 14.59 8.03
C CYS A 277 -7.66 14.70 9.56
N TYR A 278 -6.57 15.13 10.21
CA TYR A 278 -6.49 15.32 11.66
C TYR A 278 -7.42 16.43 12.14
N LEU A 279 -7.33 17.62 11.53
CA LEU A 279 -8.16 18.79 11.89
C LEU A 279 -9.65 18.46 11.77
N LEU A 280 -10.03 17.70 10.74
CA LEU A 280 -11.39 17.30 10.47
C LEU A 280 -11.86 16.08 11.30
N SER A 281 -10.95 15.21 11.73
CA SER A 281 -11.28 14.15 12.69
C SER A 281 -11.68 14.69 14.06
N ARG A 282 -11.41 15.99 14.31
CA ARG A 282 -11.69 16.72 15.54
C ARG A 282 -13.03 17.48 15.52
N GLU A 283 -13.60 17.76 14.34
CA GLU A 283 -14.91 18.44 14.23
C GLU A 283 -16.04 17.59 14.81
N ASP A 284 -16.84 18.19 15.69
CA ASP A 284 -17.99 17.54 16.30
C ASP A 284 -19.20 17.57 15.36
N PRO A 285 -19.93 16.44 15.23
CA PRO A 285 -21.07 16.32 14.32
C PRO A 285 -22.25 17.24 14.67
N LEU A 286 -22.22 17.93 15.81
CA LEU A 286 -23.25 18.87 16.25
C LEU A 286 -23.21 20.24 15.56
N TYR A 287 -22.09 20.61 14.93
CA TYR A 287 -21.90 21.97 14.39
C TYR A 287 -21.72 22.08 12.87
N THR A 288 -21.60 20.95 12.16
CA THR A 288 -21.51 20.96 10.70
C THR A 288 -22.81 20.45 10.09
N ASN A 289 -23.37 21.20 9.13
CA ASN A 289 -24.47 20.80 8.24
C ASN A 289 -24.08 19.57 7.38
N THR A 290 -23.82 18.43 8.01
CA THR A 290 -23.53 17.16 7.33
C THR A 290 -24.84 16.52 6.95
N HIS A 291 -25.33 16.88 5.77
CA HIS A 291 -26.51 16.24 5.19
C HIS A 291 -26.12 14.87 4.63
N TYR A 292 -26.60 13.81 5.28
CA TYR A 292 -26.57 12.47 4.69
C TYR A 292 -27.66 12.38 3.63
N THR A 293 -27.28 12.25 2.36
CA THR A 293 -28.25 11.86 1.33
C THR A 293 -28.49 10.36 1.43
N ARG A 294 -29.71 9.94 1.81
CA ARG A 294 -30.19 8.59 1.48
C ARG A 294 -30.28 8.51 -0.04
N SER A 295 -29.54 7.60 -0.69
CA SER A 295 -29.89 7.27 -2.08
C SER A 295 -31.31 6.70 -2.04
N LYS A 296 -32.23 7.28 -2.82
CA LYS A 296 -33.57 6.71 -3.00
C LYS A 296 -33.40 5.28 -3.51
N SER A 297 -34.01 4.31 -2.82
CA SER A 297 -34.16 2.97 -3.37
C SER A 297 -35.12 3.07 -4.55
N ASN A 298 -34.65 2.69 -5.74
CA ASN A 298 -35.52 2.23 -6.81
C ASN A 298 -35.79 0.74 -6.59
#